data_AF-A0A421JHP0-F1
#
_entry.id   AF-A0A421JHP0-F1
#
_cell.length_a   1.000
_cell.length_b   1.000
_cell.length_c   1.000
_cell.angle_alpha   90.00
_cell.angle_beta   90.00
_cell.angle_gamma   90.00
#
_symmetry.space_group_name_H-M   'P 1'
#
loop_
_entity.id
_entity.type
_entity.pdbx_description
1 polymer ?
#
loop_
_entity_poly.entity_id
_entity_poly.type
_entity_poly.pdbx_seq_one_letter_code
_entity_poly.pdbx_strand_id
1 'polypeptide(L)'
;MRNRLLKHGGRSGILPKQRPIFKGPIRNPTAFELSQQEIEQGIVEDLEVPTHHGKPLQRIKPPAKVITVAERIKHVIDRAAERDSQLDTTNFTLDQKWKLKRDAIRREFLREAYLLEAKRLEDIDRRSREIRERKEEKKWLEEQEFLEQDRTNALSANIPSIENLLTKGMMRGRTSEENQLLKAKRTANRHAKELIQKENDANNLLDLYHAAGNFITTVEELDEAIHKAFDVDFAKFSIDETSVDTKLSTSNLAHLTVKMNESLITDQVLGEISGKPGLDQIKEILSGETEKTKKEVHIKLGV
;
A
#
# COMPACT_ATOMS: atom_id res chain seq x y z
N MET A 1 17.36 -30.47 -7.06
CA MET A 1 18.25 -29.29 -6.98
C MET A 1 18.45 -28.73 -8.38
N ARG A 2 17.93 -27.54 -8.67
CA ARG A 2 17.81 -27.00 -10.03
C ARG A 2 19.16 -26.45 -10.51
N ASN A 3 19.63 -26.92 -11.66
CA ASN A 3 20.95 -26.66 -12.27
C ASN A 3 21.29 -25.16 -12.40
N ARG A 4 21.88 -24.54 -11.38
CA ARG A 4 22.41 -23.16 -11.43
C ARG A 4 23.57 -23.02 -12.44
N LEU A 5 24.19 -24.13 -12.82
CA LEU A 5 25.26 -24.22 -13.82
C LEU A 5 24.81 -23.79 -15.23
N LEU A 6 23.55 -24.04 -15.61
CA LEU A 6 23.06 -23.65 -16.94
C LEU A 6 23.06 -22.13 -17.13
N LYS A 7 22.85 -21.35 -16.06
CA LYS A 7 22.92 -19.87 -16.11
C LYS A 7 24.32 -19.37 -16.51
N HIS A 8 25.36 -20.17 -16.28
CA HIS A 8 26.75 -19.85 -16.58
C HIS A 8 27.29 -20.69 -17.75
N GLY A 9 26.41 -21.20 -18.63
CA GLY A 9 26.82 -21.96 -19.81
C GLY A 9 27.39 -23.34 -19.48
N GLY A 10 27.00 -23.96 -18.36
CA GLY A 10 27.45 -25.30 -17.97
C GLY A 10 28.87 -25.37 -17.42
N ARG A 11 29.54 -24.22 -17.19
CA ARG A 11 30.90 -24.17 -16.64
C ARG A 11 30.87 -24.30 -15.11
N SER A 12 31.68 -25.20 -14.56
CA SER A 12 31.91 -25.34 -13.13
C SER A 12 32.99 -24.35 -12.65
N GLY A 13 32.72 -23.67 -11.53
CA GLY A 13 33.62 -22.64 -10.98
C GLY A 13 33.31 -21.22 -11.44
N ILE A 14 33.69 -20.24 -10.62
CA ILE A 14 33.48 -18.81 -10.88
C ILE A 14 34.86 -18.16 -10.99
N LEU A 15 35.15 -17.55 -12.14
CA LEU A 15 36.32 -16.70 -12.29
C LEU A 15 36.10 -15.38 -11.52
N PRO A 16 37.16 -14.79 -10.95
CA PRO A 16 37.05 -13.46 -10.38
C PRO A 16 36.62 -12.45 -11.46
N LYS A 17 35.85 -11.45 -11.04
CA LYS A 17 35.39 -10.39 -11.95
C LYS A 17 36.59 -9.71 -12.60
N GLN A 18 36.57 -9.59 -13.92
CA GLN A 18 37.59 -8.88 -14.67
C GLN A 18 37.70 -7.43 -14.16
N ARG A 19 38.92 -7.00 -13.83
CA ARG A 19 39.19 -5.63 -13.42
C ARG A 19 39.24 -4.74 -14.68
N PRO A 20 38.39 -3.72 -14.80
CA PRO A 20 38.44 -2.82 -15.94
C PRO A 20 39.72 -1.98 -15.89
N ILE A 21 40.31 -1.71 -17.05
CA ILE A 21 41.51 -0.87 -17.19
C ILE A 21 41.20 0.57 -16.75
N PHE A 22 40.03 1.07 -17.15
CA PHE A 22 39.53 2.38 -16.75
C PHE A 22 38.47 2.24 -15.65
N LYS A 23 38.68 2.90 -14.51
CA LYS A 23 37.76 2.89 -13.36
C LYS A 23 36.65 3.94 -13.45
N GLY A 24 36.74 4.86 -14.40
CA GLY A 24 35.80 5.97 -14.60
C GLY A 24 35.56 6.22 -16.08
N PRO A 25 34.59 7.09 -16.41
CA PRO A 25 34.25 7.39 -17.80
C PRO A 25 35.38 8.11 -18.52
N ILE A 26 35.58 7.72 -19.78
CA ILE A 26 36.68 8.18 -20.63
C ILE A 26 36.21 9.20 -21.67
N ARG A 27 34.91 9.12 -22.01
CA ARG A 27 34.23 10.06 -22.90
C ARG A 27 32.95 10.57 -22.24
N ASN A 28 32.44 11.67 -22.75
CA ASN A 28 31.13 12.17 -22.37
C ASN A 28 30.05 11.18 -22.85
N PRO A 29 28.95 11.05 -22.10
CA PRO A 29 27.86 10.17 -22.49
C PRO A 29 27.25 10.62 -23.82
N THR A 30 26.82 9.65 -24.63
CA THR A 30 26.10 9.94 -25.89
C THR A 30 24.68 10.43 -25.57
N ALA A 31 24.03 11.17 -26.47
CA ALA A 31 22.64 11.63 -26.30
C ALA A 31 21.66 10.50 -25.88
N PHE A 32 21.86 9.29 -26.40
CA PHE A 32 21.10 8.12 -26.01
C PHE A 32 21.38 7.63 -24.58
N GLU A 33 22.63 7.69 -24.13
CA GLU A 33 22.99 7.31 -22.76
C GLU A 33 22.44 8.34 -21.77
N LEU A 34 22.35 9.61 -22.17
CA LEU A 34 21.69 10.68 -21.41
C LEU A 34 20.19 10.43 -21.30
N SER A 35 19.50 10.12 -22.42
CA SER A 35 18.05 9.85 -22.38
C SER A 35 17.69 8.63 -21.52
N GLN A 36 18.60 7.66 -21.34
CA GLN A 36 18.39 6.55 -20.41
C GLN A 36 18.64 6.91 -18.94
N GLN A 37 19.43 7.95 -18.67
CA GLN A 37 19.74 8.41 -17.32
C GLN A 37 18.68 9.38 -16.79
N GLU A 38 18.00 10.10 -17.68
CA GLU A 38 16.91 11.04 -17.39
C GLU A 38 15.60 10.38 -16.93
N ILE A 39 15.63 9.11 -16.50
CA ILE A 39 14.48 8.51 -15.81
C ILE A 39 14.23 9.35 -14.56
N GLU A 40 13.09 10.05 -14.54
CA GLU A 40 12.66 10.97 -13.48
C GLU A 40 12.75 10.29 -12.11
N GLN A 41 13.85 10.52 -11.40
CA GLN A 41 13.95 10.21 -9.99
C GLN A 41 13.09 11.27 -9.32
N GLY A 42 11.94 10.87 -8.76
CA GLY A 42 10.87 11.75 -8.24
C GLY A 42 11.29 12.73 -7.14
N ILE A 43 12.11 13.70 -7.49
CA ILE A 43 12.51 14.84 -6.67
C ILE A 43 11.35 15.82 -6.74
N VAL A 44 10.61 15.94 -5.64
CA VAL A 44 9.59 16.98 -5.47
C VAL A 44 10.30 18.31 -5.30
N GLU A 45 10.05 19.27 -6.20
CA GLU A 45 10.72 20.58 -6.22
C GLU A 45 10.50 21.34 -4.90
N ASP A 46 9.29 21.28 -4.36
CA ASP A 46 8.82 22.11 -3.22
C ASP A 46 9.22 21.62 -1.82
N LEU A 47 9.87 20.46 -1.67
CA LEU A 47 10.39 20.10 -0.35
C LEU A 47 11.62 20.95 -0.01
N GLU A 48 11.97 21.07 1.26
CA GLU A 48 13.28 21.61 1.66
C GLU A 48 14.37 20.52 1.53
N VAL A 49 15.61 20.95 1.30
CA VAL A 49 16.76 20.04 1.22
C VAL A 49 17.23 19.72 2.65
N PRO A 50 17.28 18.44 3.07
CA PRO A 50 17.80 18.10 4.40
C PRO A 50 19.25 18.57 4.54
N THR A 51 19.55 19.15 5.70
CA THR A 51 20.91 19.58 6.04
C THR A 51 21.60 18.50 6.88
N HIS A 52 22.86 18.24 6.57
CA HIS A 52 23.72 17.36 7.38
C HIS A 52 24.99 18.11 7.73
N HIS A 53 25.28 18.23 9.04
CA HIS A 53 26.42 19.01 9.54
C HIS A 53 26.48 20.45 9.02
N GLY A 54 25.32 21.14 8.98
CA GLY A 54 25.22 22.54 8.53
C GLY A 54 25.39 22.74 7.02
N LYS A 55 25.46 21.66 6.22
CA LYS A 55 25.54 21.73 4.75
C LYS A 55 24.30 21.11 4.12
N PRO A 56 23.66 21.77 3.12
CA PRO A 56 22.56 21.18 2.40
C PRO A 56 23.06 19.97 1.58
N LEU A 57 22.35 18.85 1.68
CA LEU A 57 22.66 17.66 0.88
C LEU A 57 22.31 17.91 -0.59
N GLN A 58 23.20 17.61 -1.53
CA GLN A 58 22.88 17.78 -2.94
C GLN A 58 21.80 16.78 -3.37
N ARG A 59 20.68 17.29 -3.91
CA ARG A 59 19.59 16.46 -4.45
C ARG A 59 20.00 15.71 -5.70
N ILE A 60 20.68 16.42 -6.60
CA ILE A 60 21.15 15.90 -7.86
C ILE A 60 22.60 15.47 -7.68
N LYS A 61 22.90 14.24 -8.06
CA LYS A 61 24.27 13.73 -8.05
C LYS A 61 25.08 14.49 -9.11
N PRO A 62 26.26 15.04 -8.76
CA PRO A 62 27.10 15.71 -9.75
C PRO A 62 27.55 14.70 -10.82
N PRO A 63 27.66 15.13 -12.09
CA PRO A 63 28.11 14.26 -13.17
C PRO A 63 29.54 13.75 -12.88
N ALA A 64 29.80 12.50 -13.25
CA ALA A 64 31.12 11.91 -13.06
C ALA A 64 32.15 12.65 -13.92
N LYS A 65 33.31 12.99 -13.32
CA LYS A 65 34.40 13.64 -14.06
C LYS A 65 34.92 12.69 -15.14
N VAL A 66 34.81 13.14 -16.39
CA VAL A 66 35.34 12.45 -17.56
C VAL A 66 36.82 12.80 -17.72
N ILE A 67 37.68 11.79 -17.86
CA ILE A 67 39.11 11.98 -18.12
C ILE A 67 39.42 11.25 -19.42
N THR A 68 39.80 12.00 -20.46
CA THR A 68 40.09 11.42 -21.76
C THR A 68 41.34 10.53 -21.71
N VAL A 69 41.45 9.58 -22.64
CA VAL A 69 42.62 8.69 -22.75
C VAL A 69 43.90 9.52 -22.91
N ALA A 70 43.84 10.54 -23.77
CA ALA A 70 44.96 11.44 -24.02
C ALA A 70 45.38 12.20 -22.77
N GLU A 71 44.44 12.77 -22.00
CA GLU A 71 44.73 13.43 -20.72
C GLU A 71 45.34 12.46 -19.71
N ARG A 72 44.84 11.23 -19.67
CA ARG A 72 45.34 10.22 -18.74
C ARG A 72 46.76 9.77 -19.09
N ILE A 73 47.07 9.58 -20.37
CA ILE A 73 48.43 9.29 -20.85
C ILE A 73 49.35 10.46 -20.49
N LYS A 74 48.94 11.70 -20.76
CA LYS A 74 49.71 12.90 -20.40
C LYS A 74 50.02 12.96 -18.90
N HIS A 75 49.00 12.78 -18.07
CA HIS A 75 49.14 12.92 -16.62
C HIS A 75 49.96 11.80 -15.97
N VAL A 76 49.79 10.56 -16.42
CA VAL A 76 50.38 9.37 -15.78
C VAL A 76 51.71 8.98 -16.42
N ILE A 77 51.78 8.98 -17.75
CA ILE A 77 52.89 8.42 -18.50
C ILE A 77 53.86 9.52 -18.91
N ASP A 78 53.39 10.54 -19.63
CA ASP A 78 54.29 11.54 -20.22
C ASP A 78 54.95 12.40 -19.14
N ARG A 79 54.19 12.82 -18.12
CA ARG A 79 54.73 13.51 -16.93
C ARG A 79 55.78 12.70 -16.16
N ALA A 80 55.71 11.37 -16.22
CA ALA A 80 56.73 10.52 -15.61
C ALA A 80 57.95 10.38 -16.54
N ALA A 81 57.73 10.30 -17.85
CA ALA A 81 58.81 10.26 -18.85
C ALA A 81 59.64 11.55 -18.87
N GLU A 82 58.99 12.71 -18.76
CA GLU A 82 59.66 14.00 -18.65
C GLU A 82 60.56 14.07 -17.42
N ARG A 83 60.06 13.62 -16.25
CA ARG A 83 60.86 13.56 -15.02
C ARG A 83 62.08 12.67 -15.16
N ASP A 84 61.94 11.52 -15.80
CA ASP A 84 63.07 10.60 -15.99
C ASP A 84 64.07 11.12 -17.02
N SER A 85 63.61 11.88 -18.02
CA SER A 85 64.48 12.50 -19.02
C SER A 85 65.36 13.63 -18.47
N GLN A 86 64.95 14.22 -17.34
CA GLN A 86 65.69 15.28 -16.65
C GLN A 86 66.75 14.75 -15.67
N LEU A 87 66.84 13.42 -15.49
CA LEU A 87 67.81 12.81 -14.58
C LEU A 87 69.15 12.55 -15.28
N ASP A 88 70.24 12.97 -14.65
CA ASP A 88 71.60 12.69 -15.12
C ASP A 88 71.96 11.20 -14.91
N THR A 89 71.87 10.43 -15.99
CA THR A 89 72.07 8.96 -15.97
C THR A 89 73.54 8.50 -15.91
N THR A 90 74.49 9.43 -15.96
CA THR A 90 75.94 9.16 -15.97
C THR A 90 76.43 8.56 -14.66
N ASN A 91 75.91 9.03 -13.53
CA ASN A 91 76.32 8.61 -12.18
C ASN A 91 75.52 7.42 -11.63
N PHE A 92 74.63 6.82 -12.43
CA PHE A 92 73.75 5.76 -11.95
C PHE A 92 74.44 4.40 -11.85
N THR A 93 74.23 3.71 -10.73
CA THR A 93 74.60 2.30 -10.55
C THR A 93 73.85 1.42 -11.58
N LEU A 94 74.41 0.25 -11.93
CA LEU A 94 73.80 -0.69 -12.87
C LEU A 94 72.32 -0.99 -12.53
N ASP A 95 72.02 -1.21 -11.25
CA ASP A 95 70.67 -1.48 -10.77
C ASP A 95 69.69 -0.31 -10.98
N GLN A 96 70.18 0.93 -10.84
CA GLN A 96 69.40 2.13 -11.08
C GLN A 96 69.07 2.27 -12.58
N LYS A 97 70.03 1.96 -13.45
CA LYS A 97 69.81 1.91 -14.91
C LYS A 97 68.77 0.84 -15.27
N TRP A 98 68.81 -0.34 -14.64
CA TRP A 98 67.81 -1.38 -14.85
C TRP A 98 66.42 -1.01 -14.32
N LYS A 99 66.33 -0.27 -13.19
CA LYS A 99 65.05 0.27 -12.71
C LYS A 99 64.44 1.23 -13.72
N LEU A 100 65.21 2.20 -14.22
CA LEU A 100 64.76 3.16 -15.23
C LEU A 100 64.28 2.47 -16.52
N LYS A 101 65.02 1.46 -17.00
CA LYS A 101 64.60 0.65 -18.16
C LYS A 101 63.29 -0.11 -17.91
N ARG A 102 63.14 -0.74 -16.73
CA ARG A 102 61.88 -1.43 -16.38
C ARG A 102 60.70 -0.46 -16.31
N ASP A 103 60.93 0.74 -15.78
CA ASP A 103 59.89 1.76 -15.69
C ASP A 103 59.53 2.34 -17.06
N ALA A 104 60.48 2.46 -17.99
CA ALA A 104 60.20 2.76 -19.40
C ALA A 104 59.30 1.68 -20.03
N ILE A 105 59.67 0.40 -19.91
CA ILE A 105 58.88 -0.72 -20.45
C ILE A 105 57.47 -0.77 -19.85
N ARG A 106 57.33 -0.59 -18.53
CA ARG A 106 56.01 -0.54 -17.87
C ARG A 106 55.12 0.57 -18.42
N ARG A 107 55.70 1.73 -18.70
CA ARG A 107 54.98 2.87 -19.28
C ARG A 107 54.55 2.61 -20.71
N GLU A 108 55.39 1.97 -21.51
CA GLU A 108 55.05 1.58 -22.88
C GLU A 108 53.87 0.60 -22.89
N PHE A 109 53.94 -0.48 -22.12
CA PHE A 109 52.81 -1.42 -22.01
C PHE A 109 51.53 -0.77 -21.45
N LEU A 110 51.67 0.17 -20.51
CA LEU A 110 50.51 0.90 -19.99
C LEU A 110 49.91 1.82 -21.05
N ARG A 111 50.74 2.48 -21.86
CA ARG A 111 50.32 3.32 -22.99
C ARG A 111 49.56 2.49 -24.02
N GLU A 112 50.13 1.36 -24.42
CA GLU A 112 49.51 0.42 -25.36
C GLU A 112 48.17 -0.11 -24.82
N ALA A 113 48.11 -0.51 -23.55
CA ALA A 113 46.89 -0.98 -22.92
C ALA A 113 45.79 0.08 -22.93
N TYR A 114 46.12 1.35 -22.68
CA TYR A 114 45.16 2.44 -22.75
C TYR A 114 44.65 2.70 -24.18
N LEU A 115 45.52 2.69 -25.18
CA LEU A 115 45.13 2.90 -26.57
C LEU A 115 44.31 1.73 -27.13
N LEU A 116 44.66 0.50 -26.77
CA LEU A 116 43.95 -0.69 -27.21
C LEU A 116 42.55 -0.75 -26.60
N GLU A 117 42.42 -0.48 -25.30
CA GLU A 117 41.11 -0.49 -24.65
C GLU A 117 40.23 0.65 -25.15
N ALA A 118 40.80 1.81 -25.51
CA ALA A 118 40.06 2.88 -26.15
C ALA A 118 39.44 2.42 -27.48
N LYS A 119 40.24 1.81 -28.36
CA LYS A 119 39.76 1.24 -29.64
C LYS A 119 38.70 0.17 -29.43
N ARG A 120 38.89 -0.70 -28.44
CA ARG A 120 37.91 -1.74 -28.09
C ARG A 120 36.57 -1.14 -27.68
N LEU A 121 36.57 -0.06 -26.89
CA LEU A 121 35.35 0.62 -26.46
C LEU A 121 34.65 1.29 -27.66
N GLU A 122 35.39 1.95 -28.53
CA GLU A 122 34.86 2.52 -29.77
C GLU A 122 34.21 1.45 -30.67
N ASP A 123 34.83 0.27 -30.80
CA ASP A 123 34.26 -0.85 -31.56
C ASP A 123 32.97 -1.40 -30.92
N ILE A 124 32.91 -1.46 -29.58
CA ILE A 124 31.70 -1.86 -28.86
C ILE A 124 30.57 -0.86 -29.09
N ASP A 125 30.88 0.43 -29.06
CA ASP A 125 29.92 1.51 -29.32
C ASP A 125 29.41 1.51 -30.76
N ARG A 126 30.30 1.28 -31.73
CA ARG A 126 29.88 1.15 -33.13
C ARG A 126 28.92 -0.03 -33.30
N ARG A 127 29.26 -1.19 -32.75
CA ARG A 127 28.39 -2.38 -32.81
C ARG A 127 27.07 -2.19 -32.08
N SER A 128 27.06 -1.48 -30.94
CA SER A 128 25.82 -1.24 -30.20
C SER A 128 24.87 -0.33 -30.96
N ARG A 129 25.40 0.70 -31.67
CA ARG A 129 24.63 1.54 -32.59
C ARG A 129 24.06 0.74 -33.75
N GLU A 130 24.87 -0.05 -34.45
CA GLU A 130 24.40 -0.90 -35.56
C GLU A 130 23.29 -1.88 -35.13
N ILE A 131 23.44 -2.50 -33.96
CA ILE A 131 22.41 -3.42 -33.43
C ILE A 131 21.12 -2.66 -33.12
N ARG A 132 21.22 -1.42 -32.64
CA ARG A 132 20.06 -0.58 -32.34
C ARG A 132 19.33 -0.17 -33.62
N GLU A 133 20.05 0.32 -34.61
CA GLU A 133 19.50 0.69 -35.92
C GLU A 133 18.74 -0.50 -36.54
N ARG A 134 19.36 -1.69 -36.57
CA ARG A 134 18.68 -2.91 -37.06
C ARG A 134 17.43 -3.29 -36.24
N LYS A 135 17.39 -2.97 -34.95
CA LYS A 135 16.20 -3.24 -34.12
C LYS A 135 15.09 -2.24 -34.40
N GLU A 136 15.42 -0.98 -34.62
CA GLU A 136 14.46 0.06 -34.97
C GLU A 136 13.88 -0.20 -36.38
N GLU A 137 14.73 -0.59 -37.34
CA GLU A 137 14.30 -1.04 -38.68
C GLU A 137 13.37 -2.25 -38.62
N LYS A 138 13.71 -3.27 -37.81
CA LYS A 138 12.85 -4.45 -37.64
C LYS A 138 11.50 -4.11 -37.04
N LYS A 139 11.47 -3.26 -36.01
CA LYS A 139 10.20 -2.80 -35.42
C LYS A 139 9.35 -2.05 -36.43
N TRP A 140 9.97 -1.19 -37.22
CA TRP A 140 9.29 -0.45 -38.28
C TRP A 140 8.73 -1.40 -39.34
N LEU A 141 9.49 -2.43 -39.74
CA LEU A 141 9.03 -3.47 -40.66
C LEU A 141 7.89 -4.29 -40.06
N GLU A 142 7.98 -4.73 -38.80
CA GLU A 142 6.90 -5.45 -38.10
C GLU A 142 5.62 -4.62 -38.01
N GLU A 143 5.73 -3.32 -37.78
CA GLU A 143 4.59 -2.40 -37.74
C GLU A 143 3.98 -2.17 -39.13
N GLN A 144 4.81 -2.11 -40.18
CA GLN A 144 4.32 -2.08 -41.56
C GLN A 144 3.64 -3.39 -41.95
N GLU A 145 4.22 -4.54 -41.62
CA GLU A 145 3.61 -5.85 -41.86
C GLU A 145 2.27 -5.99 -41.13
N PHE A 146 2.18 -5.48 -39.90
CA PHE A 146 0.92 -5.44 -39.15
C PHE A 146 -0.13 -4.58 -39.85
N LEU A 147 0.23 -3.37 -40.28
CA LEU A 147 -0.67 -2.47 -41.01
C LEU A 147 -1.09 -3.04 -42.38
N GLU A 148 -0.19 -3.75 -43.06
CA GLU A 148 -0.49 -4.43 -44.32
C GLU A 148 -1.42 -5.62 -44.09
N GLN A 149 -1.21 -6.41 -43.05
CA GLN A 149 -2.13 -7.48 -42.64
C GLN A 149 -3.51 -6.92 -42.33
N ASP A 150 -3.60 -5.85 -41.55
CA ASP A 150 -4.86 -5.16 -41.25
C ASP A 150 -5.60 -4.69 -42.52
N ARG A 151 -4.87 -4.19 -43.52
CA ARG A 151 -5.45 -3.75 -44.80
C ARG A 151 -5.82 -4.90 -45.74
N THR A 152 -5.05 -5.97 -45.74
CA THR A 152 -5.22 -7.14 -46.64
C THR A 152 -6.16 -8.19 -46.09
N ASN A 153 -6.61 -8.05 -44.83
CA ASN A 153 -7.64 -8.86 -44.19
C ASN A 153 -9.04 -8.65 -44.82
N ALA A 154 -9.19 -8.98 -46.11
CA ALA A 154 -10.47 -9.21 -46.80
C ALA A 154 -11.29 -10.35 -46.15
N LEU A 155 -10.67 -11.13 -45.26
CA LEU A 155 -11.32 -12.09 -44.35
C LEU A 155 -12.24 -11.43 -43.31
N SER A 156 -12.11 -10.12 -43.04
CA SER A 156 -13.00 -9.42 -42.12
C SER A 156 -14.46 -9.41 -42.55
N ALA A 157 -14.76 -9.58 -43.85
CA ALA A 157 -16.14 -9.65 -44.35
C ALA A 157 -16.80 -11.02 -44.17
N ASN A 158 -16.01 -12.10 -44.02
CA ASN A 158 -16.51 -13.48 -43.88
C ASN A 158 -16.56 -13.98 -42.42
N ILE A 159 -16.07 -13.18 -41.48
CA ILE A 159 -16.15 -13.47 -40.04
C ILE A 159 -17.36 -12.70 -39.50
N PRO A 160 -18.30 -13.35 -38.78
CA PRO A 160 -19.41 -12.63 -38.15
C PRO A 160 -18.86 -11.59 -37.17
N SER A 161 -19.13 -10.31 -37.44
CA SER A 161 -18.59 -9.21 -36.65
C SER A 161 -19.46 -8.94 -35.41
N ILE A 162 -18.82 -8.95 -34.24
CA ILE A 162 -19.42 -8.62 -32.94
C ILE A 162 -19.18 -7.12 -32.62
N GLU A 163 -18.88 -6.31 -33.63
CA GLU A 163 -18.46 -4.91 -33.50
C GLU A 163 -19.45 -4.08 -32.67
N ASN A 164 -20.76 -4.30 -32.85
CA ASN A 164 -21.79 -3.59 -32.08
C ASN A 164 -21.79 -3.93 -30.57
N LEU A 165 -21.31 -5.11 -30.16
CA LEU A 165 -21.15 -5.46 -28.75
C LEU A 165 -19.83 -4.94 -28.19
N LEU A 166 -18.77 -4.95 -28.99
CA LEU A 166 -17.45 -4.45 -28.60
C LEU A 166 -17.43 -2.92 -28.48
N THR A 167 -18.08 -2.21 -29.40
CA THR A 167 -18.16 -0.73 -29.42
C THR A 167 -19.04 -0.17 -28.30
N LYS A 168 -20.12 -0.86 -27.94
CA LYS A 168 -21.02 -0.41 -26.85
C LYS A 168 -20.39 -0.51 -25.47
N GLY A 169 -19.25 -1.19 -25.33
CA GLY A 169 -18.60 -1.47 -24.06
C GLY A 169 -19.42 -2.47 -23.22
N MET A 170 -18.75 -3.37 -22.51
CA MET A 170 -19.43 -4.36 -21.67
C MET A 170 -20.21 -3.73 -20.51
N MET A 171 -19.90 -2.49 -20.13
CA MET A 171 -20.56 -1.77 -19.05
C MET A 171 -21.03 -0.41 -19.49
N ARG A 172 -22.33 -0.13 -19.27
CA ARG A 172 -22.89 1.22 -19.37
C ARG A 172 -22.48 2.04 -18.15
N GLY A 173 -21.87 3.20 -18.37
CA GLY A 173 -21.66 4.19 -17.31
C GLY A 173 -22.99 4.72 -16.77
N ARG A 174 -23.10 4.87 -15.45
CA ARG A 174 -24.30 5.45 -14.83
C ARG A 174 -24.43 6.93 -15.19
N THR A 175 -25.66 7.40 -15.40
CA THR A 175 -25.93 8.84 -15.59
C THR A 175 -25.70 9.63 -14.30
N SER A 176 -25.58 10.95 -14.40
CA SER A 176 -25.43 11.81 -13.22
C SER A 176 -26.61 11.66 -12.25
N GLU A 177 -27.83 11.59 -12.79
CA GLU A 177 -29.07 11.38 -12.02
C GLU A 177 -29.06 10.02 -11.29
N GLU A 178 -28.68 8.94 -11.98
CA GLU A 178 -28.56 7.61 -11.37
C GLU A 178 -27.54 7.60 -10.23
N ASN A 179 -26.41 8.30 -10.40
CA ASN A 179 -25.39 8.43 -9.36
C ASN A 179 -25.90 9.25 -8.16
N GLN A 180 -26.67 10.31 -8.40
CA GLN A 180 -27.29 11.10 -7.32
C GLN A 180 -28.30 10.27 -6.53
N LEU A 181 -29.18 9.54 -7.23
CA LEU A 181 -30.16 8.65 -6.61
C LEU A 181 -29.49 7.54 -5.80
N LEU A 182 -28.41 6.96 -6.33
CA LEU A 182 -27.63 5.95 -5.63
C LEU A 182 -26.97 6.53 -4.36
N LYS A 183 -26.40 7.74 -4.44
CA LYS A 183 -25.86 8.44 -3.27
C LYS A 183 -26.93 8.71 -2.22
N ALA A 184 -28.12 9.17 -2.62
CA ALA A 184 -29.24 9.40 -1.71
C ALA A 184 -29.70 8.11 -1.02
N LYS A 185 -29.76 6.98 -1.75
CA LYS A 185 -30.05 5.66 -1.15
C LYS A 185 -28.98 5.24 -0.15
N ARG A 186 -27.70 5.48 -0.44
CA ARG A 186 -26.60 5.17 0.48
C ARG A 186 -26.64 6.02 1.74
N THR A 187 -26.91 7.31 1.63
CA THR A 187 -27.03 8.20 2.79
C THR A 187 -28.23 7.83 3.64
N ALA A 188 -29.38 7.53 3.03
CA ALA A 188 -30.56 7.06 3.74
C ALA A 188 -30.27 5.76 4.51
N ASN A 189 -29.62 4.78 3.87
CA ASN A 189 -29.25 3.52 4.53
C ASN A 189 -28.25 3.73 5.68
N ARG A 190 -27.31 4.67 5.54
CA ARG A 190 -26.39 5.02 6.63
C ARG A 190 -27.13 5.62 7.81
N HIS A 191 -28.00 6.61 7.57
CA HIS A 191 -28.78 7.25 8.63
C HIS A 191 -29.75 6.28 9.30
N ALA A 192 -30.35 5.34 8.55
CA ALA A 192 -31.18 4.29 9.13
C ALA A 192 -30.38 3.40 10.09
N LYS A 193 -29.15 3.02 9.75
CA LYS A 193 -28.27 2.24 10.65
C LYS A 193 -27.85 3.03 11.88
N GLU A 194 -27.46 4.29 11.70
CA GLU A 194 -27.12 5.19 12.82
C GLU A 194 -28.30 5.38 13.77
N LEU A 195 -29.51 5.50 13.22
CA LEU A 195 -30.75 5.63 13.99
C LEU A 195 -31.01 4.36 14.82
N ILE A 196 -30.94 3.18 14.22
CA ILE A 196 -31.11 1.89 14.94
C ILE A 196 -30.10 1.77 16.09
N GLN A 197 -28.84 2.15 15.84
CA GLN A 197 -27.81 2.11 16.89
C GLN A 197 -28.16 3.05 18.04
N LYS A 198 -28.58 4.28 17.75
CA LYS A 198 -28.99 5.25 18.78
C LYS A 198 -30.23 4.81 19.54
N GLU A 199 -31.19 4.15 18.88
CA GLU A 199 -32.36 3.57 19.53
C GLU A 199 -31.96 2.45 20.49
N ASN A 200 -31.04 1.57 20.09
CA ASN A 200 -30.50 0.55 20.99
C ASN A 200 -29.76 1.16 22.19
N ASP A 201 -28.92 2.17 21.96
CA ASP A 201 -28.20 2.87 23.03
C ASP A 201 -29.18 3.57 23.99
N ALA A 202 -30.25 4.17 23.45
CA ALA A 202 -31.31 4.78 24.24
C ALA A 202 -32.11 3.75 25.04
N ASN A 203 -32.43 2.59 24.47
CA ASN A 203 -33.05 1.47 25.18
C ASN A 203 -32.16 1.00 26.33
N ASN A 204 -30.86 0.79 26.09
CA ASN A 204 -29.92 0.38 27.15
C ASN A 204 -29.83 1.43 28.28
N LEU A 205 -29.87 2.71 27.95
CA LEU A 205 -29.91 3.79 28.94
C LEU A 205 -31.21 3.75 29.75
N LEU A 206 -32.33 3.52 29.07
CA LEU A 206 -33.65 3.40 29.68
C LEU A 206 -33.71 2.17 30.62
N ASP A 207 -33.17 1.03 30.20
CA ASP A 207 -32.98 -0.16 31.03
C ASP A 207 -32.17 0.16 32.29
N LEU A 208 -31.05 0.89 32.12
CA LEU A 208 -30.21 1.33 33.22
C LEU A 208 -30.98 2.26 34.15
N TYR A 209 -31.77 3.20 33.62
CA TYR A 209 -32.61 4.09 34.41
C TYR A 209 -33.65 3.32 35.22
N HIS A 210 -34.28 2.31 34.61
CA HIS A 210 -35.23 1.44 35.29
C HIS A 210 -34.58 0.57 36.36
N ALA A 211 -33.32 0.15 36.15
CA ALA A 211 -32.51 -0.58 37.11
C ALA A 211 -31.93 0.31 38.21
N ALA A 212 -31.70 1.61 37.93
CA ALA A 212 -31.11 2.56 38.86
C ALA A 212 -31.95 2.78 40.11
N GLY A 213 -33.27 2.52 40.05
CA GLY A 213 -34.12 2.49 41.24
C GLY A 213 -33.71 1.42 42.27
N ASN A 214 -32.92 0.42 41.87
CA ASN A 214 -32.37 -0.62 42.75
C ASN A 214 -30.88 -0.40 43.07
N PHE A 215 -30.24 0.64 42.52
CA PHE A 215 -28.83 0.90 42.79
C PHE A 215 -28.69 1.58 44.15
N ILE A 216 -27.71 1.13 44.91
CA ILE A 216 -27.35 1.71 46.20
C ILE A 216 -26.46 2.92 45.91
N THR A 217 -26.95 4.11 46.24
CA THR A 217 -26.25 5.38 45.99
C THR A 217 -25.82 6.08 47.28
N THR A 218 -26.53 5.83 48.38
CA THR A 218 -26.23 6.41 49.69
C THR A 218 -25.80 5.35 50.72
N VAL A 219 -25.16 5.79 51.80
CA VAL A 219 -24.73 4.89 52.88
C VAL A 219 -25.94 4.31 53.63
N GLU A 220 -27.03 5.07 53.75
CA GLU A 220 -28.27 4.60 54.39
C GLU A 220 -28.92 3.48 53.58
N GLU A 221 -29.01 3.64 52.25
CA GLU A 221 -29.46 2.58 51.34
C GLU A 221 -28.57 1.33 51.40
N LEU A 222 -27.26 1.51 51.65
CA LEU A 222 -26.32 0.41 51.78
C LEU A 222 -26.59 -0.40 53.05
N ASP A 223 -26.74 0.26 54.19
CA ASP A 223 -27.03 -0.43 55.46
C ASP A 223 -28.38 -1.17 55.37
N GLU A 224 -29.40 -0.54 54.78
CA GLU A 224 -30.68 -1.20 54.53
C GLU A 224 -30.56 -2.42 53.60
N ALA A 225 -29.76 -2.29 52.52
CA ALA A 225 -29.55 -3.39 51.59
C ALA A 225 -28.76 -4.54 52.22
N ILE A 226 -27.79 -4.24 53.07
CA ILE A 226 -27.05 -5.24 53.86
C ILE A 226 -28.03 -5.95 54.80
N HIS A 227 -28.85 -5.22 55.56
CA HIS A 227 -29.85 -5.83 56.42
C HIS A 227 -30.85 -6.70 55.63
N LYS A 228 -31.36 -6.22 54.49
CA LYS A 228 -32.26 -7.01 53.63
C LYS A 228 -31.56 -8.28 53.08
N ALA A 229 -30.32 -8.15 52.60
CA ALA A 229 -29.57 -9.28 52.04
C ALA A 229 -29.22 -10.32 53.11
N PHE A 230 -28.85 -9.90 54.32
CA PHE A 230 -28.43 -10.79 55.40
C PHE A 230 -29.60 -11.34 56.24
N ASP A 231 -30.68 -10.58 56.44
CA ASP A 231 -31.81 -11.00 57.30
C ASP A 231 -32.95 -11.64 56.52
N VAL A 232 -33.26 -11.15 55.31
CA VAL A 232 -34.42 -11.60 54.51
C VAL A 232 -34.00 -12.57 53.42
N ASP A 233 -32.90 -12.30 52.73
CA ASP A 233 -32.47 -13.13 51.60
C ASP A 233 -31.61 -14.33 52.00
N PHE A 234 -31.06 -14.42 53.22
CA PHE A 234 -30.50 -15.70 53.73
C PHE A 234 -31.55 -16.82 53.78
N ALA A 235 -32.80 -16.47 54.09
CA ALA A 235 -33.92 -17.42 54.06
C ALA A 235 -34.26 -17.85 52.62
N LYS A 236 -34.15 -16.95 51.64
CA LYS A 236 -34.36 -17.27 50.22
C LYS A 236 -33.18 -18.04 49.61
N PHE A 237 -31.94 -17.67 49.94
CA PHE A 237 -30.72 -18.37 49.51
C PHE A 237 -30.67 -19.80 50.05
N SER A 238 -31.11 -20.04 51.29
CA SER A 238 -31.20 -21.39 51.87
C SER A 238 -32.29 -22.24 51.18
N ILE A 239 -33.39 -21.61 50.74
CA ILE A 239 -34.42 -22.25 49.92
C ILE A 239 -33.92 -22.48 48.48
N ASP A 240 -33.08 -21.59 47.95
CA ASP A 240 -32.53 -21.70 46.60
C ASP A 240 -31.39 -22.74 46.49
N GLU A 241 -30.55 -22.94 47.51
CA GLU A 241 -29.55 -24.01 47.52
C GLU A 241 -30.17 -25.39 47.73
N THR A 242 -31.16 -25.52 48.64
CA THR A 242 -31.99 -26.74 48.75
C THR A 242 -32.85 -27.00 47.50
N SER A 243 -32.95 -25.99 46.61
CA SER A 243 -33.64 -26.11 45.34
C SER A 243 -32.78 -26.49 44.13
N VAL A 244 -31.44 -26.53 44.22
CA VAL A 244 -30.62 -26.89 43.05
C VAL A 244 -30.87 -28.36 42.66
N ASP A 245 -30.91 -29.26 43.63
CA ASP A 245 -31.20 -30.69 43.41
C ASP A 245 -32.67 -30.93 43.00
N THR A 246 -33.62 -30.11 43.48
CA THR A 246 -35.05 -30.24 43.12
C THR A 246 -35.41 -29.55 41.80
N LYS A 247 -34.69 -28.49 41.41
CA LYS A 247 -34.78 -27.82 40.09
C LYS A 247 -34.17 -28.70 38.99
N LEU A 248 -33.17 -29.53 39.31
CA LEU A 248 -32.62 -30.54 38.40
C LEU A 248 -33.51 -31.78 38.26
N SER A 249 -34.29 -32.13 39.29
CA SER A 249 -34.97 -33.43 39.35
C SER A 249 -36.38 -33.48 38.74
N THR A 250 -37.01 -32.36 38.32
CA THR A 250 -38.39 -32.42 37.80
C THR A 250 -38.72 -31.37 36.71
N SER A 251 -39.64 -31.78 35.82
CA SER A 251 -40.42 -31.11 34.76
C SER A 251 -40.82 -29.61 34.90
N ASN A 252 -40.43 -28.89 35.96
CA ASN A 252 -40.82 -27.50 36.23
C ASN A 252 -39.90 -26.44 35.60
N LEU A 253 -38.74 -26.81 35.07
CA LEU A 253 -37.91 -25.91 34.26
C LEU A 253 -38.64 -25.38 33.01
N ALA A 254 -39.53 -26.18 32.43
CA ALA A 254 -40.34 -25.76 31.29
C ALA A 254 -41.33 -24.64 31.66
N HIS A 255 -41.94 -24.67 32.85
CA HIS A 255 -42.90 -23.64 33.26
C HIS A 255 -42.24 -22.31 33.65
N LEU A 256 -41.05 -22.35 34.27
CA LEU A 256 -40.29 -21.13 34.58
C LEU A 256 -39.72 -20.49 33.31
N THR A 257 -39.22 -21.30 32.37
CA THR A 257 -38.77 -20.78 31.07
C THR A 257 -39.94 -20.25 30.24
N VAL A 258 -41.11 -20.90 30.26
CA VAL A 258 -42.31 -20.40 29.58
C VAL A 258 -42.75 -19.05 30.14
N LYS A 259 -42.78 -18.85 31.47
CA LYS A 259 -43.16 -17.55 32.06
C LYS A 259 -42.16 -16.43 31.76
N MET A 260 -40.86 -16.72 31.84
CA MET A 260 -39.82 -15.74 31.49
C MET A 260 -39.84 -15.41 29.99
N ASN A 261 -40.10 -16.40 29.14
CA ASN A 261 -40.26 -16.17 27.70
C ASN A 261 -41.55 -15.40 27.40
N GLU A 262 -42.65 -15.66 28.09
CA GLU A 262 -43.91 -14.93 27.95
C GLU A 262 -43.74 -13.46 28.35
N SER A 263 -43.06 -13.17 29.46
CA SER A 263 -42.76 -11.78 29.84
C SER A 263 -41.87 -11.09 28.81
N LEU A 264 -40.83 -11.76 28.29
CA LEU A 264 -39.97 -11.18 27.25
C LEU A 264 -40.72 -10.94 25.93
N ILE A 265 -41.61 -11.85 25.54
CA ILE A 265 -42.42 -11.71 24.33
C ILE A 265 -43.44 -10.59 24.50
N THR A 266 -44.13 -10.53 25.64
CA THR A 266 -45.11 -9.46 25.92
C THR A 266 -44.45 -8.09 25.97
N ASP A 267 -43.29 -7.99 26.64
CA ASP A 267 -42.45 -6.78 26.64
C ASP A 267 -42.07 -6.37 25.21
N GLN A 268 -41.58 -7.31 24.39
CA GLN A 268 -41.20 -7.02 23.01
C GLN A 268 -42.38 -6.61 22.11
N VAL A 269 -43.56 -7.19 22.32
CA VAL A 269 -44.78 -6.89 21.55
C VAL A 269 -45.39 -5.54 21.96
N LEU A 270 -45.36 -5.21 23.25
CA LEU A 270 -45.90 -3.96 23.78
C LEU A 270 -44.90 -2.80 23.74
N GLY A 271 -43.63 -3.08 23.40
CA GLY A 271 -42.55 -2.10 23.44
C GLY A 271 -42.23 -1.66 24.87
N GLU A 272 -42.35 -2.59 25.83
CA GLU A 272 -42.07 -2.40 27.25
C GLU A 272 -40.74 -3.06 27.63
N ILE A 273 -40.17 -2.64 28.76
CA ILE A 273 -38.94 -3.17 29.33
C ILE A 273 -39.28 -3.64 30.74
N SER A 274 -39.36 -4.96 30.96
CA SER A 274 -39.69 -5.56 32.25
C SER A 274 -40.98 -4.99 32.87
N GLY A 275 -42.04 -4.86 32.04
CA GLY A 275 -43.33 -4.28 32.45
C GLY A 275 -43.32 -2.77 32.75
N LYS A 276 -42.25 -2.05 32.38
CA LYS A 276 -42.14 -0.59 32.44
C LYS A 276 -42.18 0.00 31.02
N PRO A 277 -42.60 1.27 30.84
CA PRO A 277 -42.70 1.87 29.51
C PRO A 277 -41.34 1.89 28.81
N GLY A 278 -41.31 1.44 27.54
CA GLY A 278 -40.13 1.48 26.70
C GLY A 278 -40.02 2.76 25.86
N LEU A 279 -38.98 2.81 25.02
CA LEU A 279 -38.57 4.03 24.33
C LEU A 279 -39.64 4.59 23.40
N ASP A 280 -40.36 3.74 22.68
CA ASP A 280 -41.40 4.17 21.73
C ASP A 280 -42.56 4.87 22.45
N GLN A 281 -43.02 4.30 23.56
CA GLN A 281 -44.07 4.90 24.38
C GLN A 281 -43.62 6.26 24.95
N ILE A 282 -42.37 6.37 25.43
CA ILE A 282 -41.81 7.63 25.93
C ILE A 282 -41.69 8.66 24.82
N LYS A 283 -41.22 8.26 23.64
CA LYS A 283 -41.09 9.12 22.45
C LYS A 283 -42.44 9.66 22.01
N GLU A 284 -43.48 8.83 22.00
CA GLU A 284 -44.86 9.19 21.67
C GLU A 284 -45.51 10.15 22.68
N ILE A 285 -45.16 10.03 23.96
CA ILE A 285 -45.59 10.96 25.01
C ILE A 285 -44.86 12.30 24.85
N LEU A 286 -43.54 12.28 24.65
CA LEU A 286 -42.73 13.49 24.49
C LEU A 286 -43.02 14.24 23.18
N SER A 287 -43.35 13.53 22.10
CA SER A 287 -43.71 14.14 20.80
C SER A 287 -45.08 14.84 20.85
N GLY A 288 -45.92 14.50 21.84
CA GLY A 288 -47.29 14.99 21.97
C GLY A 288 -48.20 14.53 20.81
N GLU A 289 -47.75 13.59 19.98
CA GLU A 289 -48.53 13.06 18.86
C GLU A 289 -49.72 12.25 19.36
N THR A 290 -49.56 11.54 20.48
CA THR A 290 -50.65 10.82 21.16
C THR A 290 -51.74 11.77 21.67
N GLU A 291 -51.38 12.94 22.18
CA GLU A 291 -52.36 13.95 22.60
C GLU A 291 -53.07 14.59 21.40
N LYS A 292 -52.34 14.84 20.32
CA LYS A 292 -52.91 15.37 19.07
C LYS A 292 -53.89 14.38 18.46
N THR A 293 -53.51 13.11 18.36
CA THR A 293 -54.40 12.05 17.84
C THR A 293 -55.60 11.84 18.75
N LYS A 294 -55.43 11.83 20.08
CA LYS A 294 -56.56 11.81 21.04
C LYS A 294 -57.50 13.00 20.83
N LYS A 295 -56.98 14.22 20.68
CA LYS A 295 -57.80 15.41 20.40
C LYS A 295 -58.53 15.30 19.06
N GLU A 296 -57.86 14.84 18.00
CA GLU A 296 -58.47 14.63 16.69
C GLU A 296 -59.55 13.54 16.72
N VAL A 297 -59.32 12.45 17.45
CA VAL A 297 -60.28 11.36 17.65
C VAL A 297 -61.49 11.84 18.45
N HIS A 298 -61.28 12.62 19.51
CA HIS A 298 -62.36 13.28 20.26
C HIS A 298 -63.19 14.21 19.36
N ILE A 299 -62.54 15.06 18.57
CA ILE A 299 -63.20 15.95 17.60
C ILE A 299 -64.01 15.15 16.55
N LYS A 300 -63.48 14.01 16.08
CA LYS A 300 -64.16 13.15 15.09
C LYS A 300 -65.29 12.30 15.68
N LEU A 301 -65.22 11.93 16.96
CA LEU A 301 -66.24 11.12 17.64
C LEU A 301 -67.38 11.95 18.23
N GLY A 302 -67.32 13.30 18.15
CA GLY A 302 -68.45 14.16 18.47
C GLY A 302 -68.88 14.13 19.94
N VAL A 303 -67.90 14.11 20.85
CA VAL A 303 -68.05 14.55 22.25
C VAL A 303 -67.04 15.65 22.51
#